data_AF-A0A1V5GEU9-F1
#
_entry.id   AF-A0A1V5GEU9-F1
#
_cell.length_a   1.000
_cell.length_b   1.000
_cell.length_c   1.000
_cell.angle_alpha   90.00
_cell.angle_beta   90.00
_cell.angle_gamma   90.00
#
_symmetry.space_group_name_H-M   'P 1'
#
loop_
_entity.id
_entity.type
_entity.pdbx_description
1 polymer ?
#
loop_
_entity_poly.entity_id
_entity_poly.type
_entity_poly.pdbx_seq_one_letter_code
_entity_poly.pdbx_strand_id
1 'polypeptide(L)'
;MVVAVCALPLAGFFPMLYKTEEEIRSLAGFMIVIQAICMPLWSYTNACYFTLRSGGKTGLTFLFDFGFTWLLVIPLGAILSYCTDLDIHILFAVLSLIEIVKVFIGYFMVKSDIWINNIIDDIMDENQA
;
A
#
# COMPACT_ATOMS: atom_id res chain seq x y z
N MET A 1 6.86 0.20 12.51
CA MET A 1 7.14 -0.67 13.69
C MET A 1 6.64 -0.03 14.99
N VAL A 2 7.20 1.10 15.44
CA VAL A 2 6.76 1.77 16.69
C VAL A 2 5.26 2.11 16.67
N VAL A 3 4.78 2.67 15.57
CA VAL A 3 3.36 3.06 15.44
C VAL A 3 2.41 1.85 15.50
N ALA A 4 2.82 0.68 14.99
CA ALA A 4 2.01 -0.54 15.05
C ALA A 4 1.89 -1.05 16.50
N VAL A 5 2.99 -1.01 17.25
CA VAL A 5 3.03 -1.40 18.66
C VAL A 5 2.16 -0.47 19.52
N CYS A 6 2.13 0.83 19.20
CA CYS A 6 1.26 1.79 19.87
C CYS A 6 -0.23 1.63 19.47
N ALA A 7 -0.51 1.22 18.22
CA ALA A 7 -1.86 1.09 17.70
C ALA A 7 -2.62 -0.13 18.26
N LEU A 8 -1.93 -1.24 18.54
CA LEU A 8 -2.55 -2.46 19.08
C LEU A 8 -3.31 -2.27 20.41
N PRO A 9 -2.75 -1.63 21.46
CA PRO A 9 -3.50 -1.36 22.68
C PRO A 9 -4.60 -0.29 22.49
N LEU A 10 -4.42 0.63 21.52
CA LEU A 10 -5.44 1.61 21.17
C LEU A 10 -6.63 0.98 20.43
N ALA A 11 -6.46 -0.19 19.80
CA ALA A 11 -7.53 -0.87 19.06
C ALA A 11 -8.74 -1.22 19.93
N GLY A 12 -8.54 -1.51 21.23
CA GLY A 12 -9.63 -1.77 22.17
C GLY A 12 -10.24 -0.49 22.76
N PHE A 13 -9.42 0.54 23.00
CA PHE A 13 -9.86 1.76 23.67
C PHE A 13 -10.51 2.77 22.71
N PHE A 14 -10.00 2.85 21.48
CA PHE A 14 -10.42 3.85 20.49
C PHE A 14 -11.89 3.68 20.06
N PRO A 15 -12.40 2.46 19.76
CA PRO A 15 -13.81 2.27 19.41
C PRO A 15 -14.77 2.57 20.57
N MET A 16 -14.34 2.39 21.82
CA MET A 16 -15.16 2.66 23.00
C MET A 16 -15.43 4.15 23.24
N LEU A 17 -14.57 5.03 22.70
CA LEU A 17 -14.76 6.49 22.78
C LEU A 17 -16.02 6.95 22.01
N TYR A 18 -16.42 6.18 20.99
CA TYR A 18 -17.57 6.48 20.15
C TYR A 18 -18.83 5.79 20.68
N LYS A 19 -19.93 6.53 20.82
CA LYS A 19 -21.26 5.97 21.14
C LYS A 19 -21.88 5.34 19.89
N THR A 20 -21.49 4.12 19.60
CA THR A 20 -22.02 3.31 18.49
C THR A 20 -22.40 1.92 19.01
N GLU A 21 -23.09 1.15 18.15
CA GLU A 21 -23.44 -0.24 18.40
C GLU A 21 -22.20 -1.12 18.64
N GLU A 22 -22.36 -2.17 19.46
CA GLU A 22 -21.25 -3.06 19.83
C GLU A 22 -20.65 -3.79 18.63
N GLU A 23 -21.47 -4.16 17.66
CA GLU A 23 -21.03 -4.80 16.41
C GLU A 23 -20.06 -3.89 15.64
N ILE A 24 -20.39 -2.60 15.50
CA ILE A 24 -19.56 -1.61 14.81
C ILE A 24 -18.25 -1.39 15.56
N ARG A 25 -18.27 -1.40 16.90
CA ARG A 25 -17.05 -1.26 17.72
C ARG A 25 -16.12 -2.46 17.57
N SER A 26 -16.68 -3.66 17.54
CA SER A 26 -15.92 -4.90 17.31
C SER A 26 -15.25 -4.86 15.93
N LEU A 27 -16.02 -4.48 14.90
CA LEU A 27 -15.51 -4.35 13.54
C LEU A 27 -14.39 -3.30 13.44
N ALA A 28 -14.57 -2.14 14.07
CA ALA A 28 -13.55 -1.10 14.11
C ALA A 28 -12.26 -1.58 14.80
N GLY A 29 -12.40 -2.30 15.92
CA GLY A 29 -11.26 -2.93 16.60
C GLY A 29 -10.52 -3.91 15.69
N PHE A 30 -11.24 -4.76 14.98
CA PHE A 30 -10.68 -5.68 14.00
C PHE A 30 -9.91 -4.96 12.88
N MET A 31 -10.50 -3.91 12.28
CA MET A 31 -9.85 -3.12 11.22
C MET A 31 -8.55 -2.47 11.72
N ILE A 32 -8.52 -1.97 12.96
CA ILE A 32 -7.30 -1.39 13.55
C ILE A 32 -6.21 -2.45 13.71
N VAL A 33 -6.55 -3.65 14.20
CA VAL A 33 -5.60 -4.75 14.37
C VAL A 33 -5.00 -5.18 13.03
N ILE A 34 -5.85 -5.37 12.01
CA ILE A 34 -5.38 -5.74 10.66
C ILE A 34 -4.46 -4.65 10.08
N GLN A 35 -4.82 -3.38 10.21
CA GLN A 35 -3.95 -2.28 9.76
C GLN A 35 -2.64 -2.20 10.53
N ALA A 36 -2.65 -2.46 11.84
CA ALA A 36 -1.43 -2.50 12.64
C ALA A 36 -0.47 -3.61 12.16
N ILE A 37 -1.00 -4.79 11.80
CA ILE A 37 -0.22 -5.90 11.24
C ILE A 37 0.31 -5.55 9.84
N CYS A 38 -0.48 -4.88 9.00
CA CYS A 38 -0.09 -4.51 7.64
C CYS A 38 0.84 -3.29 7.58
N MET A 39 0.93 -2.51 8.65
CA MET A 39 1.74 -1.29 8.72
C MET A 39 3.22 -1.44 8.30
N PRO A 40 3.95 -2.53 8.61
CA PRO A 40 5.32 -2.72 8.10
C PRO A 40 5.37 -2.79 6.57
N LEU A 41 4.39 -3.43 5.93
CA LEU A 41 4.30 -3.53 4.47
C LEU A 41 4.09 -2.16 3.83
N TRP A 42 3.18 -1.36 4.41
CA TRP A 42 2.96 0.01 3.99
C TRP A 42 4.21 0.87 4.19
N SER A 43 4.89 0.75 5.32
CA SER A 43 6.13 1.49 5.56
C SER A 43 7.22 1.16 4.53
N TYR A 44 7.36 -0.11 4.16
CA TYR A 44 8.31 -0.53 3.13
C TYR A 44 7.95 0.03 1.77
N THR A 45 6.70 -0.12 1.35
CA THR A 45 6.19 0.38 0.08
C THR A 45 6.37 1.89 -0.06
N ASN A 46 6.12 2.65 1.01
CA ASN A 46 6.37 4.08 1.05
C ASN A 46 7.87 4.42 0.92
N ALA A 47 8.75 3.63 1.54
CA ALA A 47 10.19 3.80 1.35
C ALA A 47 10.60 3.59 -0.11
N CYS A 48 10.12 2.50 -0.75
CA CYS A 48 10.32 2.25 -2.18
C CYS A 48 9.80 3.42 -3.04
N TYR A 49 8.61 3.94 -2.73
CA TYR A 49 8.03 5.08 -3.44
C TYR A 49 8.94 6.32 -3.40
N PHE A 50 9.49 6.67 -2.23
CA PHE A 50 10.40 7.81 -2.12
C PHE A 50 11.72 7.58 -2.88
N THR A 51 12.24 6.34 -2.89
CA THR A 51 13.41 5.98 -3.71
C THR A 51 13.11 6.15 -5.20
N LEU A 52 12.02 5.55 -5.70
CA LEU A 52 11.63 5.65 -7.11
C LEU A 52 11.42 7.11 -7.55
N ARG A 53 10.77 7.90 -6.69
CA ARG A 53 10.52 9.32 -6.94
C ARG A 53 11.80 10.14 -7.05
N SER A 54 12.82 9.80 -6.28
CA SER A 54 14.11 10.51 -6.29
C SER A 54 14.90 10.33 -7.59
N GLY A 55 14.60 9.29 -8.38
CA GLY A 55 15.27 9.00 -9.64
C GLY A 55 14.81 9.83 -10.84
N GLY A 56 13.80 10.70 -10.67
CA GLY A 56 13.36 11.63 -11.73
C GLY A 56 12.44 11.02 -12.79
N LYS A 57 12.26 9.70 -12.83
CA LYS A 57 11.32 9.02 -13.75
C LYS A 57 9.89 9.01 -13.19
N THR A 58 9.16 10.10 -13.40
CA THR A 58 7.79 10.31 -12.88
C THR A 58 6.79 9.26 -13.35
N GLY A 59 6.88 8.79 -14.60
CA GLY A 59 5.95 7.79 -15.15
C GLY A 59 5.98 6.45 -14.41
N LEU A 60 7.17 6.03 -13.98
CA LEU A 60 7.35 4.79 -13.23
C LEU A 60 6.75 4.88 -11.82
N THR A 61 6.96 6.01 -11.16
CA THR A 61 6.40 6.33 -9.85
C THR A 61 4.87 6.45 -9.90
N PHE A 62 4.32 7.01 -10.97
CA PHE A 62 2.87 7.07 -11.20
C PHE A 62 2.26 5.67 -11.36
N LEU A 63 2.86 4.81 -12.19
CA LEU A 63 2.37 3.44 -12.37
C LEU A 63 2.40 2.64 -11.07
N PHE A 64 3.45 2.80 -10.28
CA PHE A 64 3.61 2.11 -9.00
C PHE A 64 2.49 2.44 -8.00
N ASP A 65 2.07 3.71 -7.91
CA ASP A 65 1.09 4.13 -6.91
C ASP A 65 -0.34 4.16 -7.44
N PHE A 66 -0.57 4.95 -8.50
CA PHE A 66 -1.87 5.09 -9.14
C PHE A 66 -2.27 3.79 -9.83
N GLY A 67 -1.35 3.22 -10.64
CA GLY A 67 -1.62 2.00 -11.40
C GLY A 67 -1.97 0.82 -10.50
N PHE A 68 -1.24 0.63 -9.40
CA PHE A 68 -1.57 -0.43 -8.44
C PHE A 68 -2.96 -0.28 -7.85
N THR A 69 -3.31 0.92 -7.39
CA THR A 69 -4.61 1.17 -6.74
C THR A 69 -5.77 0.99 -7.73
N TRP A 70 -5.63 1.53 -8.93
CA TRP A 70 -6.68 1.50 -9.95
C TRP A 70 -6.82 0.16 -10.67
N LEU A 71 -5.73 -0.56 -10.90
CA LEU A 71 -5.76 -1.81 -11.68
C LEU A 71 -5.88 -3.06 -10.80
N LEU A 72 -5.45 -3.00 -9.54
CA LEU A 72 -5.49 -4.15 -8.63
C LEU A 72 -6.46 -3.92 -7.47
N VAL A 73 -6.25 -2.90 -6.65
CA VAL A 73 -7.00 -2.76 -5.38
C VAL A 73 -8.49 -2.50 -5.63
N ILE A 74 -8.83 -1.51 -6.44
CA ILE A 74 -10.23 -1.13 -6.72
C ILE A 74 -10.98 -2.26 -7.45
N PRO A 75 -10.46 -2.84 -8.56
CA PRO A 75 -11.15 -3.91 -9.26
C PRO A 75 -11.31 -5.17 -8.39
N LEU A 76 -10.28 -5.52 -7.62
CA LEU A 76 -10.36 -6.65 -6.69
C LEU A 76 -11.44 -6.42 -5.63
N GLY A 77 -11.49 -5.23 -5.02
CA GLY A 77 -12.52 -4.88 -4.06
C GLY A 77 -13.92 -4.91 -4.65
N ALA A 78 -14.10 -4.40 -5.87
CA ALA A 78 -15.37 -4.46 -6.58
C ALA A 78 -15.78 -5.91 -6.87
N ILE A 79 -14.88 -6.74 -7.41
CA ILE A 79 -15.17 -8.14 -7.72
C ILE A 79 -15.55 -8.90 -6.45
N LEU A 80 -14.76 -8.77 -5.37
CA LEU A 80 -15.07 -9.48 -4.13
C LEU A 80 -16.38 -9.00 -3.50
N SER A 81 -16.67 -7.70 -3.55
CA SER A 81 -17.89 -7.13 -2.97
C SER A 81 -19.15 -7.41 -3.79
N TYR A 82 -19.08 -7.48 -5.12
CA TYR A 82 -20.25 -7.68 -5.98
C TYR A 82 -20.46 -9.14 -6.37
N CYS A 83 -19.41 -9.95 -6.45
CA CYS A 83 -19.53 -11.36 -6.86
C CYS A 83 -19.65 -12.32 -5.66
N THR A 84 -19.40 -11.87 -4.43
CA THR A 84 -19.40 -12.74 -3.26
C THR A 84 -20.06 -12.08 -2.05
N ASP A 85 -20.95 -12.80 -1.35
CA ASP A 85 -21.48 -12.41 -0.03
C ASP A 85 -20.46 -12.70 1.08
N LEU A 86 -19.23 -12.22 0.89
CA LEU A 86 -18.14 -12.38 1.85
C LEU A 86 -18.36 -11.45 3.04
N ASP A 87 -18.12 -11.99 4.23
CA ASP A 87 -18.11 -11.19 5.45
C ASP A 87 -17.06 -10.07 5.36
N ILE A 88 -17.42 -8.89 5.88
CA ILE A 88 -16.61 -7.67 5.81
C ILE A 88 -15.22 -7.83 6.44
N HIS A 89 -15.07 -8.71 7.44
CA HIS A 89 -13.78 -8.99 8.07
C HIS A 89 -12.81 -9.63 7.07
N ILE A 90 -13.30 -10.59 6.27
CA ILE A 90 -12.48 -11.30 5.28
C ILE A 90 -12.17 -10.38 4.10
N LEU A 91 -13.17 -9.63 3.62
CA LEU A 91 -12.99 -8.66 2.55
C LEU A 91 -11.87 -7.65 2.89
N PHE A 92 -11.95 -7.06 4.09
CA PHE A 92 -10.96 -6.09 4.57
C PHE A 92 -9.57 -6.71 4.72
N ALA A 93 -9.48 -7.93 5.26
CA ALA A 93 -8.20 -8.62 5.42
C ALA A 93 -7.53 -8.92 4.07
N VAL A 94 -8.29 -9.41 3.08
CA VAL A 94 -7.74 -9.70 1.74
C VAL A 94 -7.26 -8.43 1.05
N LEU A 95 -8.05 -7.36 1.09
CA LEU A 95 -7.66 -6.06 0.52
C LEU A 95 -6.47 -5.43 1.25
N SER A 96 -6.30 -5.69 2.55
CA SER A 96 -5.12 -5.23 3.28
C SER A 96 -3.86 -6.04 2.92
N LEU A 97 -4.02 -7.35 2.65
CA LEU A 97 -2.91 -8.24 2.31
C LEU A 97 -2.43 -8.13 0.87
N ILE A 98 -3.25 -7.62 -0.06
CA ILE A 98 -2.84 -7.42 -1.47
C ILE A 98 -1.62 -6.49 -1.59
N GLU A 99 -1.38 -5.65 -0.58
CA GLU A 99 -0.21 -4.78 -0.46
C GLU A 99 1.12 -5.54 -0.51
N ILE A 100 1.12 -6.83 -0.16
CA ILE A 100 2.28 -7.72 -0.35
C ILE A 100 2.71 -7.74 -1.82
N VAL A 101 1.77 -7.69 -2.77
CA VAL A 101 2.07 -7.62 -4.20
C VAL A 101 2.80 -6.32 -4.53
N LYS A 102 2.38 -5.19 -3.94
CA LYS A 102 3.05 -3.90 -4.12
C LYS A 102 4.46 -3.91 -3.55
N VAL A 103 4.67 -4.60 -2.41
CA VAL A 103 6.00 -4.83 -1.83
C VAL A 103 6.91 -5.59 -2.79
N PHE A 104 6.43 -6.67 -3.42
CA PHE A 104 7.21 -7.42 -4.41
C PHE A 104 7.57 -6.56 -5.62
N ILE A 105 6.59 -5.85 -6.19
CA ILE A 105 6.82 -4.94 -7.32
C ILE A 105 7.86 -3.88 -6.96
N GLY A 106 7.72 -3.25 -5.78
CA GLY A 106 8.63 -2.23 -5.29
C GLY A 106 10.06 -2.76 -5.12
N TYR A 107 10.21 -3.97 -4.58
CA TYR A 107 11.52 -4.63 -4.44
C TYR A 107 12.21 -4.82 -5.80
N PHE A 108 11.50 -5.37 -6.79
CA PHE A 108 12.07 -5.60 -8.12
C PHE A 108 12.42 -4.29 -8.83
N MET A 109 11.57 -3.27 -8.74
CA MET A 109 11.80 -1.98 -9.38
C MET A 109 13.00 -1.24 -8.79
N VAL A 110 13.17 -1.28 -7.46
CA VAL A 110 14.34 -0.70 -6.79
C VAL A 110 15.60 -1.48 -7.14
N LYS A 111 15.53 -2.82 -7.14
CA LYS A 111 16.68 -3.68 -7.46
C LYS A 111 17.16 -3.59 -8.91
N SER A 112 16.26 -3.27 -9.83
CA SER A 112 16.58 -3.23 -11.27
C SER A 112 17.25 -1.93 -11.70
N ASP A 113 17.44 -0.96 -10.79
CA ASP A 113 18.01 0.38 -11.06
C ASP A 113 17.29 1.18 -12.16
N ILE A 114 16.16 0.67 -12.68
CA ILE A 114 15.33 1.29 -13.73
C ILE A 114 14.88 2.69 -13.31
N TRP A 115 14.79 2.94 -12.02
CA TRP A 115 14.41 4.21 -11.43
C TRP A 115 15.44 5.33 -11.65
N ILE A 116 16.72 5.00 -11.86
CA ILE A 116 17.78 5.99 -12.07
C ILE A 116 17.68 6.56 -13.49
N ASN A 117 17.63 7.88 -13.60
CA ASN A 117 17.78 8.57 -14.88
C ASN A 117 19.27 8.78 -15.18
N ASN A 118 19.80 8.10 -16.19
CA ASN A 118 21.19 8.28 -16.63
C ASN A 118 21.31 9.56 -17.46
N ILE A 119 21.74 10.63 -16.82
CA ILE A 119 21.99 11.92 -17.47
C ILE A 119 23.19 11.82 -18.45
N ILE A 120 24.09 10.85 -18.22
CA ILE A 120 25.27 10.64 -19.07
C ILE A 120 24.86 10.15 -20.46
N ASP A 121 23.88 9.26 -20.56
CA ASP A 121 23.41 8.74 -21.84
C ASP A 121 22.73 9.86 -22.66
N ASP A 122 21.91 10.70 -22.02
CA ASP A 122 21.30 11.88 -22.66
C ASP A 122 22.35 12.86 -23.23
N ILE A 123 23.43 13.14 -22.49
CA ILE A 123 24.50 14.07 -22.93
C ILE A 123 25.29 13.50 -24.13
N MET A 124 25.45 12.18 -24.20
CA MET A 124 26.17 11.52 -25.30
C MET A 124 25.33 11.50 -26.58
N ASP A 125 24.03 11.27 -26.48
CA ASP A 125 23.10 11.35 -27.62
C ASP A 125 22.98 12.78 -28.16
N GLU A 126 22.98 13.80 -27.28
CA GLU A 126 22.97 15.21 -27.69
C GLU A 126 24.28 15.65 -28.38
N ASN A 127 25.44 15.14 -27.95
CA ASN A 127 26.72 15.42 -28.61
C ASN A 127 26.92 14.68 -29.94
N GLN A 128 26.11 13.65 -30.21
CA GLN A 128 26.15 12.89 -31.47
C GLN A 128 25.11 13.37 -32.51
N ALA A 129 24.25 14.32 -32.15
CA ALA A 129 23.27 14.97 -33.02
C ALA A 129 23.77 16.31 -33.59
#